data_AF-A0A3S0JCM5-F1
#
_entry.id   AF-A0A3S0JCM5-F1
#
_cell.length_a   1.000
_cell.length_b   1.000
_cell.length_c   1.000
_cell.angle_alpha   90.00
_cell.angle_beta   90.00
_cell.angle_gamma   90.00
#
_symmetry.space_group_name_H-M   'P 1'
#
loop_
_entity.id
_entity.type
_entity.pdbx_description
1 polymer ?
#
loop_
_entity_poly.entity_id
_entity_poly.type
_entity_poly.pdbx_seq_one_letter_code
_entity_poly.pdbx_strand_id
1 'polypeptide(L)'
;MVTSSDIVFSYSGGSSNTNPASSLGGEISTTAITNRVLFSDITSDQAKSGRTDYRCFYLQNTNNLEFLYDSNLVFSYENPGDVTVYLGFKFSNERQNIFVSNYASITSGSFVLTYTSSLATHNRTISWNSSPAAWASSMQAELRTIDYLDDITVTANVIGSNLNFEINFLGLAGNRKHNLLEVTTNSLSPSTSVSITRAVSGSPINCPADEIEVSTVAPFNVDFVSEFALGDLHPLDFIPIWVKRIAPVGTNATENDGFNFRLYGSQIA
;
A
#
# COMPACT_ATOMS: atom_id res chain seq x y z
N MET A 1 14.05 18.23 0.98
CA MET A 1 14.82 17.05 1.42
C MET A 1 14.11 16.42 2.61
N VAL A 2 13.92 15.10 2.58
CA VAL A 2 13.35 14.33 3.70
C VAL A 2 14.30 14.33 4.89
N THR A 3 13.78 14.65 6.06
CA THR A 3 14.48 14.67 7.35
C THR A 3 13.89 13.62 8.30
N SER A 4 14.55 13.36 9.43
CA SER A 4 14.04 12.41 10.42
C SER A 4 12.69 12.80 11.02
N SER A 5 12.34 14.09 11.06
CA SER A 5 11.02 14.55 11.52
C SER A 5 9.91 14.29 10.51
N ASP A 6 10.24 14.09 9.24
CA ASP A 6 9.25 13.78 8.20
C ASP A 6 8.81 12.32 8.28
N ILE A 7 9.62 11.45 8.90
CA ILE A 7 9.32 10.03 9.06
C ILE A 7 8.67 9.79 10.42
N VAL A 8 7.39 9.44 10.40
CA VAL A 8 6.58 9.29 11.61
C VAL A 8 6.05 7.87 11.74
N PHE A 9 6.22 7.29 12.92
CA PHE A 9 5.55 6.05 13.33
C PHE A 9 4.30 6.41 14.11
N SER A 10 3.12 5.92 13.72
CA SER A 10 1.84 6.21 14.36
C SER A 10 1.09 4.95 14.77
N TYR A 11 0.27 5.04 15.82
CA TYR A 11 -0.63 3.93 16.17
C TYR A 11 -1.66 3.65 15.05
N SER A 12 -2.22 2.45 15.07
CA SER A 12 -3.43 2.09 14.28
C SER A 12 -4.67 2.06 15.18
N GLY A 13 -5.83 1.66 14.67
CA GLY A 13 -7.06 1.47 15.46
C GLY A 13 -7.93 2.72 15.56
N GLY A 14 -7.79 3.66 14.62
CA GLY A 14 -8.58 4.89 14.55
C GLY A 14 -7.78 6.16 14.78
N SER A 15 -8.27 7.27 14.23
CA SER A 15 -7.57 8.57 14.16
C SER A 15 -7.20 9.18 15.51
N SER A 16 -7.92 8.81 16.58
CA SER A 16 -7.69 9.29 17.96
C SER A 16 -7.03 8.26 18.87
N ASN A 17 -6.52 7.13 18.35
CA ASN A 17 -5.94 6.11 19.22
C ASN A 17 -4.63 6.59 19.86
N THR A 18 -4.58 6.60 21.20
CA THR A 18 -3.38 6.89 22.00
C THR A 18 -2.88 5.66 22.77
N ASN A 19 -3.56 4.52 22.66
CA ASN A 19 -3.29 3.31 23.41
C ASN A 19 -2.66 2.23 22.50
N PRO A 20 -1.42 1.77 22.78
CA PRO A 20 -0.80 0.66 22.05
C PRO A 20 -1.68 -0.60 21.99
N ALA A 21 -2.43 -0.90 23.05
CA ALA A 21 -3.26 -2.11 23.10
C ALA A 21 -4.42 -2.11 22.08
N SER A 22 -4.88 -0.93 21.67
CA SER A 22 -5.92 -0.75 20.65
C SER A 22 -5.37 -0.73 19.22
N SER A 23 -4.05 -0.91 19.04
CA SER A 23 -3.40 -0.91 17.73
C SER A 23 -3.60 -2.25 17.01
N LEU A 24 -4.83 -2.52 16.62
CA LEU A 24 -5.31 -3.78 16.03
C LEU A 24 -5.62 -3.67 14.53
N GLY A 25 -4.95 -2.77 13.80
CA GLY A 25 -5.24 -2.50 12.39
C GLY A 25 -6.21 -1.33 12.23
N GLY A 26 -6.84 -1.17 11.07
CA GLY A 26 -7.77 -0.05 10.82
C GLY A 26 -7.06 1.27 10.56
N GLU A 27 -7.80 2.37 10.63
CA GLU A 27 -7.31 3.70 10.25
C GLU A 27 -6.11 4.16 11.08
N ILE A 28 -5.24 4.94 10.44
CA ILE A 28 -4.05 5.53 11.05
C ILE A 28 -4.41 6.56 12.13
N SER A 29 -3.71 6.51 13.26
CA SER A 29 -3.84 7.50 14.33
C SER A 29 -3.03 8.77 14.05
N THR A 30 -3.58 9.90 14.50
CA THR A 30 -2.83 11.16 14.59
C THR A 30 -1.78 11.16 15.70
N THR A 31 -1.81 10.16 16.58
CA THR A 31 -0.86 10.01 17.68
C THR A 31 0.37 9.22 17.23
N ALA A 32 1.52 9.87 17.25
CA ALA A 32 2.81 9.25 17.00
C ALA A 32 3.23 8.32 18.16
N ILE A 33 3.91 7.23 17.81
CA ILE A 33 4.55 6.31 18.74
C ILE A 33 5.83 6.98 19.24
N THR A 34 5.81 7.43 20.49
CA THR A 34 6.96 8.09 21.15
C THR A 34 7.61 7.19 22.20
N ASN A 35 6.87 6.24 22.75
CA ASN A 35 7.39 5.21 23.64
C ASN A 35 7.73 3.95 22.83
N ARG A 36 8.58 3.10 23.38
CA ARG A 36 9.09 1.90 22.70
C ARG A 36 8.20 0.69 22.91
N VAL A 37 7.01 0.87 23.50
CA VAL A 37 6.17 -0.23 24.00
C VAL A 37 4.93 -0.34 23.12
N LEU A 38 4.92 -1.36 22.26
CA LEU A 38 3.75 -1.69 21.42
C LEU A 38 2.89 -2.79 22.03
N PHE A 39 3.50 -3.65 22.84
CA PHE A 39 2.85 -4.80 23.48
C PHE A 39 2.88 -4.65 25.00
N SER A 40 1.96 -5.33 25.67
CA SER A 40 2.04 -5.50 27.11
C SER A 40 3.15 -6.49 27.47
N ASP A 41 3.63 -6.38 28.71
CA ASP A 41 4.51 -7.36 29.36
C ASP A 41 3.98 -8.79 29.24
N ILE A 42 4.92 -9.74 29.27
CA ILE A 42 4.61 -11.17 29.26
C ILE A 42 4.40 -11.61 30.71
N THR A 43 3.16 -11.96 31.06
CA THR A 43 2.84 -12.43 32.42
C THR A 43 3.39 -13.84 32.66
N SER A 44 3.54 -14.24 33.92
CA SER A 44 3.98 -15.60 34.28
C SER A 44 3.09 -16.70 33.69
N ASP A 45 1.79 -16.46 33.55
CA ASP A 45 0.87 -17.46 32.97
C ASP A 45 1.01 -17.54 31.45
N GLN A 46 1.24 -16.40 30.79
CA GLN A 46 1.52 -16.35 29.35
C GLN A 46 2.88 -16.98 29.04
N ALA A 47 3.89 -16.71 29.85
CA ALA A 47 5.19 -17.38 29.81
C ALA A 47 5.06 -18.92 29.90
N LYS A 48 4.25 -19.42 30.83
CA LYS A 48 4.03 -20.87 31.01
C LYS A 48 3.24 -21.51 29.87
N SER A 49 2.31 -20.79 29.26
CA SER A 49 1.43 -21.33 28.20
C SER A 49 1.89 -21.00 26.78
N GLY A 50 2.89 -20.13 26.65
CA GLY A 50 3.24 -19.48 25.39
C GLY A 50 2.21 -18.43 24.99
N ARG A 51 2.64 -17.45 24.21
CA ARG A 51 1.77 -16.40 23.68
C ARG A 51 2.20 -16.00 22.29
N THR A 52 1.25 -15.89 21.38
CA THR A 52 1.44 -15.17 20.12
C THR A 52 0.48 -14.01 20.09
N ASP A 53 0.99 -12.82 19.80
CA ASP A 53 0.16 -11.64 19.61
C ASP A 53 0.60 -10.74 18.46
N TYR A 54 -0.35 -9.93 18.02
CA TYR A 54 -0.28 -9.07 16.85
C TYR A 54 -0.65 -7.63 17.21
N ARG A 55 0.10 -6.70 16.63
CA ARG A 55 -0.14 -5.24 16.70
C ARG A 55 0.14 -4.65 15.33
N CYS A 56 -0.58 -3.60 14.95
CA CYS A 56 -0.33 -2.85 13.72
C CYS A 56 0.07 -1.42 14.07
N PHE A 57 1.07 -0.88 13.39
CA PHE A 57 1.35 0.56 13.42
C PHE A 57 1.53 1.06 11.99
N TYR A 58 1.65 2.36 11.82
CA TYR A 58 1.88 2.99 10.52
C TYR A 58 3.25 3.63 10.47
N LEU A 59 3.93 3.47 9.34
CA LEU A 59 5.06 4.29 8.93
C LEU A 59 4.55 5.33 7.92
N GLN A 60 4.95 6.59 8.08
CA GLN A 60 4.55 7.68 7.18
C GLN A 60 5.74 8.49 6.71
N ASN A 61 5.74 8.87 5.44
CA ASN A 61 6.47 10.04 4.95
C ASN A 61 5.53 11.25 4.97
N THR A 62 5.68 12.12 5.95
CA THR A 62 4.87 13.33 6.11
C THR A 62 5.37 14.50 5.26
N ASN A 63 6.48 14.33 4.53
CA ASN A 63 6.93 15.32 3.55
C ASN A 63 5.94 15.35 2.38
N ASN A 64 5.62 16.55 1.90
CA ASN A 64 4.66 16.77 0.81
C ASN A 64 5.28 16.91 -0.58
N LEU A 65 6.61 16.93 -0.68
CA LEU A 65 7.33 17.18 -1.93
C LEU A 65 8.40 16.13 -2.27
N GLU A 66 8.99 15.50 -1.25
CA GLU A 66 10.22 14.75 -1.42
C GLU A 66 10.05 13.26 -1.09
N PHE A 67 10.76 12.44 -1.87
CA PHE A 67 10.80 10.99 -1.73
C PHE A 67 11.86 10.59 -0.72
N LEU A 68 11.65 9.44 -0.08
CA LEU A 68 12.71 8.66 0.53
C LEU A 68 12.92 7.40 -0.31
N TYR A 69 14.01 7.38 -1.06
CA TYR A 69 14.33 6.28 -1.99
C TYR A 69 14.92 5.08 -1.25
N ASP A 70 14.76 3.89 -1.82
CA ASP A 70 15.37 2.64 -1.31
C ASP A 70 15.16 2.40 0.19
N SER A 71 13.94 2.68 0.66
CA SER A 71 13.63 2.62 2.07
C SER A 71 13.69 1.17 2.60
N ASN A 72 14.35 0.97 3.73
CA ASN A 72 14.46 -0.31 4.42
C ASN A 72 14.12 -0.15 5.90
N LEU A 73 13.20 -0.97 6.38
CA LEU A 73 12.81 -0.98 7.78
C LEU A 73 13.56 -2.09 8.53
N VAL A 74 14.36 -1.66 9.50
CA VAL A 74 15.03 -2.54 10.45
C VAL A 74 14.31 -2.46 11.79
N PHE A 75 14.11 -3.63 12.38
CA PHE A 75 13.46 -3.80 13.66
C PHE A 75 14.39 -4.54 14.62
N SER A 76 14.40 -4.15 15.89
CA SER A 76 15.08 -4.91 16.94
C SER A 76 14.27 -4.93 18.23
N TYR A 77 14.35 -6.04 18.94
CA TYR A 77 13.71 -6.25 20.23
C TYR A 77 14.69 -5.98 21.38
N GLU A 78 14.29 -5.21 22.39
CA GLU A 78 15.23 -4.70 23.40
C GLU A 78 15.67 -5.74 24.42
N ASN A 79 14.79 -6.70 24.73
CA ASN A 79 15.06 -7.76 25.70
C ASN A 79 14.96 -9.13 25.02
N PRO A 80 15.93 -9.52 24.18
CA PRO A 80 15.91 -10.79 23.48
C PRO A 80 16.08 -11.96 24.47
N GLY A 81 15.00 -12.35 25.12
CA GLY A 81 14.83 -13.70 25.67
C GLY A 81 14.52 -14.68 24.54
N ASP A 82 13.66 -15.67 24.80
CA ASP A 82 13.22 -16.63 23.78
C ASP A 82 12.13 -16.06 22.83
N VAL A 83 11.85 -14.76 22.92
CA VAL A 83 10.82 -14.09 22.13
C VAL A 83 11.32 -13.85 20.71
N THR A 84 10.49 -14.21 19.72
CA THR A 84 10.75 -13.91 18.31
C THR A 84 9.72 -12.94 17.77
N VAL A 85 10.14 -12.07 16.86
CA VAL A 85 9.29 -11.03 16.30
C VAL A 85 9.46 -10.95 14.79
N TYR A 86 8.35 -10.69 14.09
CA TYR A 86 8.30 -10.58 12.64
C TYR A 86 7.51 -9.34 12.24
N LEU A 87 7.88 -8.77 11.08
CA LEU A 87 7.13 -7.71 10.42
C LEU A 87 6.16 -8.33 9.42
N GLY A 88 4.94 -7.83 9.36
CA GLY A 88 3.87 -8.37 8.54
C GLY A 88 3.31 -7.33 7.58
N PHE A 89 3.14 -7.73 6.32
CA PHE A 89 2.58 -6.88 5.28
C PHE A 89 1.53 -7.63 4.46
N LYS A 90 0.50 -6.91 4.02
CA LYS A 90 -0.48 -7.40 3.05
C LYS A 90 -0.04 -6.93 1.68
N PHE A 91 0.45 -7.82 0.84
CA PHE A 91 0.89 -7.47 -0.52
C PHE A 91 -0.24 -7.66 -1.53
N SER A 92 -0.43 -6.64 -2.35
CA SER A 92 -1.37 -6.69 -3.45
C SER A 92 -0.97 -5.63 -4.48
N ASN A 93 -0.88 -6.04 -5.73
CA ASN A 93 -0.73 -5.10 -6.83
C ASN A 93 -2.11 -4.53 -7.18
N GLU A 94 -2.17 -3.21 -7.40
CA GLU A 94 -3.42 -2.59 -7.81
C GLU A 94 -3.79 -3.05 -9.22
N ARG A 95 -5.11 -3.23 -9.42
CA ARG A 95 -5.69 -3.46 -10.74
C ARG A 95 -6.89 -2.55 -10.94
N GLN A 96 -6.86 -1.79 -12.02
CA GLN A 96 -7.97 -0.95 -12.45
C GLN A 96 -8.51 -1.44 -13.79
N ASN A 97 -9.82 -1.29 -13.99
CA ASN A 97 -10.51 -1.66 -15.21
C ASN A 97 -11.10 -0.42 -15.86
N ILE A 98 -10.86 -0.24 -17.16
CA ILE A 98 -11.53 0.76 -17.99
C ILE A 98 -12.52 0.04 -18.90
N PHE A 99 -13.80 0.35 -18.74
CA PHE A 99 -14.86 -0.19 -19.55
C PHE A 99 -15.30 0.81 -20.62
N VAL A 100 -15.31 0.37 -21.88
CA VAL A 100 -15.80 1.13 -23.03
C VAL A 100 -17.01 0.41 -23.61
N SER A 101 -18.17 1.07 -23.63
CA SER A 101 -19.38 0.48 -24.20
C SER A 101 -19.36 0.51 -25.73
N ASN A 102 -20.09 -0.40 -26.39
CA ASN A 102 -20.31 -0.36 -27.85
C ASN A 102 -19.03 -0.17 -28.70
N TYR A 103 -17.90 -0.68 -28.21
CA TYR A 103 -16.58 -0.60 -28.83
C TYR A 103 -16.61 -0.93 -30.34
N ALA A 104 -17.33 -1.99 -30.71
CA ALA A 104 -17.40 -2.46 -32.10
C ALA A 104 -17.96 -1.44 -33.11
N SER A 105 -18.65 -0.40 -32.62
CA SER A 105 -19.22 0.66 -33.47
C SER A 105 -18.32 1.88 -33.63
N ILE A 106 -17.30 2.03 -32.79
CA ILE A 106 -16.41 3.19 -32.78
C ILE A 106 -15.55 3.18 -34.04
N THR A 107 -15.37 4.35 -34.65
CA THR A 107 -14.61 4.55 -35.89
C THR A 107 -13.51 5.61 -35.77
N SER A 108 -13.57 6.48 -34.75
CA SER A 108 -12.59 7.53 -34.51
C SER A 108 -12.73 8.17 -33.12
N GLY A 109 -11.87 9.13 -32.83
CA GLY A 109 -11.92 9.96 -31.61
C GLY A 109 -10.87 9.56 -30.58
N SER A 110 -11.00 10.13 -29.39
CA SER A 110 -10.11 9.87 -28.26
C SER A 110 -10.83 10.13 -26.93
N PHE A 111 -10.23 9.68 -25.84
CA PHE A 111 -10.58 10.13 -24.50
C PHE A 111 -9.32 10.52 -23.73
N VAL A 112 -9.47 11.37 -22.72
CA VAL A 112 -8.36 11.77 -21.84
C VAL A 112 -8.46 11.04 -20.52
N LEU A 113 -7.40 10.31 -20.19
CA LEU A 113 -7.17 9.77 -18.86
C LEU A 113 -6.42 10.77 -18.00
N THR A 114 -6.93 10.99 -16.80
CA THR A 114 -6.32 11.83 -15.79
C THR A 114 -5.86 10.97 -14.63
N TYR A 115 -4.58 11.09 -14.29
CA TYR A 115 -3.98 10.49 -13.11
C TYR A 115 -3.45 11.61 -12.21
N THR A 116 -3.91 11.64 -10.96
CA THR A 116 -3.44 12.61 -9.97
C THR A 116 -2.58 11.88 -8.95
N SER A 117 -1.32 12.26 -8.83
CA SER A 117 -0.43 11.85 -7.74
C SER A 117 -0.43 12.89 -6.62
N SER A 118 0.34 12.67 -5.56
CA SER A 118 0.55 13.69 -4.52
C SER A 118 1.33 14.93 -5.02
N LEU A 119 2.00 14.82 -6.17
CA LEU A 119 2.88 15.85 -6.71
C LEU A 119 2.32 16.58 -7.94
N ALA A 120 1.54 15.89 -8.77
CA ALA A 120 1.08 16.44 -10.04
C ALA A 120 -0.18 15.75 -10.56
N THR A 121 -0.86 16.43 -11.47
CA THR A 121 -1.96 15.88 -12.28
C THR A 121 -1.47 15.68 -13.71
N HIS A 122 -1.64 14.47 -14.23
CA HIS A 122 -1.18 14.06 -15.54
C HIS A 122 -2.38 13.73 -16.43
N ASN A 123 -2.49 14.45 -17.55
CA ASN A 123 -3.51 14.18 -18.56
C ASN A 123 -2.86 13.44 -19.73
N ARG A 124 -3.45 12.33 -20.17
CA ARG A 124 -2.99 11.50 -21.29
C ARG A 124 -4.12 11.30 -22.29
N THR A 125 -3.88 11.69 -23.54
CA THR A 125 -4.87 11.53 -24.60
C THR A 125 -4.73 10.15 -25.22
N ILE A 126 -5.74 9.31 -25.03
CA ILE A 126 -5.77 7.95 -25.58
C ILE A 126 -6.57 7.99 -26.88
N SER A 127 -5.85 7.97 -28.01
CA SER A 127 -6.47 7.92 -29.34
C SER A 127 -7.08 6.54 -29.61
N TRP A 128 -8.26 6.51 -30.22
CA TRP A 128 -8.93 5.27 -30.60
C TRP A 128 -8.09 4.43 -31.57
N ASN A 129 -8.22 3.11 -31.45
CA ASN A 129 -7.66 2.16 -32.41
C ASN A 129 -8.65 1.01 -32.66
N SER A 130 -8.79 0.60 -33.92
CA SER A 130 -9.66 -0.50 -34.34
C SER A 130 -9.16 -1.88 -33.90
N SER A 131 -7.90 -2.01 -33.51
CA SER A 131 -7.34 -3.21 -32.89
C SER A 131 -7.32 -3.02 -31.36
N PRO A 132 -8.06 -3.83 -30.58
CA PRO A 132 -8.06 -3.71 -29.11
C PRO A 132 -6.67 -3.82 -28.50
N ALA A 133 -5.85 -4.74 -29.02
CA ALA A 133 -4.50 -4.98 -28.54
C ALA A 133 -3.57 -3.79 -28.85
N ALA A 134 -3.69 -3.19 -30.03
CA ALA A 134 -2.95 -1.98 -30.37
C ALA A 134 -3.42 -0.79 -29.52
N TRP A 135 -4.73 -0.69 -29.25
CA TRP A 135 -5.28 0.36 -28.39
C TRP A 135 -4.72 0.28 -26.96
N ALA A 136 -4.71 -0.93 -26.38
CA ALA A 136 -4.10 -1.18 -25.08
C ALA A 136 -2.60 -0.86 -25.07
N SER A 137 -1.87 -1.27 -26.12
CA SER A 137 -0.43 -1.01 -26.21
C SER A 137 -0.12 0.49 -26.28
N SER A 138 -0.89 1.26 -27.05
CA SER A 138 -0.77 2.72 -27.10
C SER A 138 -1.14 3.36 -25.75
N MET A 139 -2.21 2.90 -25.10
CA MET A 139 -2.58 3.37 -23.76
C MET A 139 -1.48 3.10 -22.73
N GLN A 140 -0.91 1.90 -22.74
CA GLN A 140 0.22 1.53 -21.88
C GLN A 140 1.41 2.46 -22.11
N ALA A 141 1.77 2.73 -23.36
CA ALA A 141 2.87 3.61 -23.68
C ALA A 141 2.65 5.04 -23.14
N GLU A 142 1.44 5.59 -23.31
CA GLU A 142 1.08 6.92 -22.80
C GLU A 142 1.15 6.99 -21.27
N LEU A 143 0.58 6.01 -20.58
CA LEU A 143 0.56 5.98 -19.12
C LEU A 143 1.95 5.75 -18.52
N ARG A 144 2.83 4.98 -19.18
CA ARG A 144 4.24 4.80 -18.76
C ARG A 144 5.10 6.05 -18.91
N THR A 145 4.60 7.13 -19.51
CA THR A 145 5.28 8.44 -19.49
C THR A 145 5.02 9.24 -18.21
N ILE A 146 4.22 8.68 -17.30
CA ILE A 146 3.97 9.25 -15.97
C ILE A 146 4.99 8.61 -15.04
N ASP A 147 5.76 9.45 -14.35
CA ASP A 147 6.76 9.00 -13.39
C ASP A 147 6.16 7.97 -12.43
N TYR A 148 6.91 6.88 -12.17
CA TYR A 148 6.55 5.78 -11.30
C TYR A 148 5.39 4.89 -11.79
N LEU A 149 4.95 5.05 -13.05
CA LEU A 149 4.03 4.14 -13.72
C LEU A 149 4.71 3.35 -14.86
N ASP A 150 6.05 3.28 -14.88
CA ASP A 150 6.84 2.67 -15.97
C ASP A 150 6.55 1.17 -16.17
N ASP A 151 6.18 0.48 -15.10
CA ASP A 151 6.00 -0.97 -15.07
C ASP A 151 4.54 -1.42 -15.27
N ILE A 152 3.60 -0.49 -15.45
CA ILE A 152 2.20 -0.88 -15.63
C ILE A 152 2.03 -1.71 -16.90
N THR A 153 1.04 -2.61 -16.90
CA THR A 153 0.63 -3.32 -18.11
C THR A 153 -0.84 -3.06 -18.40
N VAL A 154 -1.19 -2.97 -19.69
CA VAL A 154 -2.57 -2.80 -20.14
C VAL A 154 -2.91 -3.95 -21.08
N THR A 155 -3.98 -4.68 -20.77
CA THR A 155 -4.53 -5.71 -21.66
C THR A 155 -5.95 -5.35 -22.08
N ALA A 156 -6.36 -5.79 -23.26
CA ALA A 156 -7.69 -5.51 -23.81
C ALA A 156 -8.49 -6.80 -23.92
N ASN A 157 -9.70 -6.82 -23.39
CA ASN A 157 -10.60 -7.96 -23.48
C ASN A 157 -11.96 -7.53 -24.04
N VAL A 158 -12.33 -8.09 -25.19
CA VAL A 158 -13.63 -7.80 -25.84
C VAL A 158 -14.70 -8.69 -25.22
N ILE A 159 -15.77 -8.07 -24.71
CA ILE A 159 -16.88 -8.75 -24.05
C ILE A 159 -18.18 -8.37 -24.78
N GLY A 160 -18.60 -9.22 -25.73
CA GLY A 160 -19.72 -8.90 -26.61
C GLY A 160 -19.40 -7.68 -27.48
N SER A 161 -20.22 -6.63 -27.40
CA SER A 161 -19.98 -5.35 -28.08
C SER A 161 -19.10 -4.38 -27.29
N ASN A 162 -18.69 -4.73 -26.07
CA ASN A 162 -17.95 -3.84 -25.16
C ASN A 162 -16.48 -4.23 -25.10
N LEU A 163 -15.67 -3.32 -24.57
CA LEU A 163 -14.24 -3.54 -24.37
C LEU A 163 -13.87 -3.22 -22.92
N ASN A 164 -13.15 -4.14 -22.27
CA ASN A 164 -12.56 -3.92 -20.96
C ASN A 164 -11.03 -3.86 -21.11
N PHE A 165 -10.44 -2.74 -20.71
CA PHE A 165 -9.01 -2.68 -20.46
C PHE A 165 -8.73 -3.05 -19.01
N GLU A 166 -7.80 -3.94 -18.79
CA GLU A 166 -7.27 -4.25 -17.48
C GLU A 166 -5.88 -3.64 -17.34
N ILE A 167 -5.71 -2.77 -16.35
CA ILE A 167 -4.47 -2.09 -16.03
C ILE A 167 -3.91 -2.70 -14.75
N ASN A 168 -2.77 -3.38 -14.85
CA ASN A 168 -2.06 -3.96 -13.71
C ASN A 168 -0.87 -3.07 -13.35
N PHE A 169 -0.80 -2.64 -12.10
CA PHE A 169 0.30 -1.85 -11.56
C PHE A 169 1.35 -2.80 -10.97
N LEU A 170 2.52 -2.88 -11.60
CA LEU A 170 3.57 -3.86 -11.30
C LEU A 170 4.89 -3.14 -10.98
N GLY A 171 5.92 -3.90 -10.58
CA GLY A 171 7.26 -3.36 -10.35
C GLY A 171 7.25 -2.22 -9.34
N LEU A 172 7.81 -1.06 -9.69
CA LEU A 172 7.81 0.13 -8.82
C LEU A 172 6.43 0.77 -8.62
N ALA A 173 5.49 0.52 -9.54
CA ALA A 173 4.08 0.86 -9.37
C ALA A 173 3.30 -0.21 -8.56
N GLY A 174 3.93 -1.34 -8.26
CA GLY A 174 3.32 -2.42 -7.50
C GLY A 174 3.13 -2.08 -6.03
N ASN A 175 2.40 -2.94 -5.32
CA ASN A 175 2.24 -2.90 -3.86
C ASN A 175 1.74 -1.55 -3.28
N ARG A 176 1.07 -0.76 -4.12
CA ARG A 176 0.66 0.61 -3.83
C ARG A 176 -0.78 0.82 -4.23
N LYS A 177 -1.57 1.40 -3.34
CA LYS A 177 -2.89 1.90 -3.66
C LYS A 177 -2.73 3.20 -4.42
N HIS A 178 -3.05 3.17 -5.70
CA HIS A 178 -2.99 4.34 -6.57
C HIS A 178 -4.28 5.15 -6.45
N ASN A 179 -4.26 6.40 -6.92
CA ASN A 179 -5.51 7.10 -7.18
C ASN A 179 -6.21 6.45 -8.39
N LEU A 180 -7.55 6.45 -8.36
CA LEU A 180 -8.32 5.92 -9.47
C LEU A 180 -8.10 6.81 -10.69
N LEU A 181 -7.81 6.21 -11.85
CA LEU A 181 -7.79 6.96 -13.10
C LEU A 181 -9.18 7.55 -13.37
N GLU A 182 -9.20 8.74 -13.96
CA GLU A 182 -10.45 9.43 -14.31
C GLU A 182 -10.53 9.67 -15.81
N VAL A 183 -11.74 9.65 -16.36
CA VAL A 183 -11.98 10.08 -17.74
C VAL A 183 -12.49 11.52 -17.71
N THR A 184 -11.65 12.46 -18.11
CA THR A 184 -12.02 13.90 -18.06
C THR A 184 -12.67 14.38 -19.35
N THR A 185 -12.29 13.79 -20.50
CA THR A 185 -12.94 14.07 -21.78
C THR A 185 -13.14 12.78 -22.55
N ASN A 186 -14.22 12.70 -23.33
CA ASN A 186 -14.52 11.59 -24.20
C ASN A 186 -15.13 12.12 -25.50
N SER A 187 -14.42 11.90 -26.60
CA SER A 187 -14.76 12.33 -27.95
C SER A 187 -14.82 11.16 -28.94
N LEU A 188 -14.95 9.93 -28.42
CA LEU A 188 -15.10 8.73 -29.25
C LEU A 188 -16.36 8.85 -30.13
N SER A 189 -16.25 8.41 -31.38
CA SER A 189 -17.30 8.54 -32.39
C SER A 189 -17.56 7.20 -33.09
N PRO A 190 -18.82 6.71 -33.13
CA PRO A 190 -20.01 7.25 -32.48
C PRO A 190 -19.90 7.31 -30.95
N SER A 191 -20.73 8.15 -30.33
CA SER A 191 -20.67 8.40 -28.88
C SER A 191 -20.85 7.10 -28.07
N THR A 192 -19.97 6.93 -27.08
CA THR A 192 -19.95 5.79 -26.17
C THR A 192 -19.66 6.25 -24.74
N SER A 193 -19.94 5.42 -23.74
CA SER A 193 -19.48 5.62 -22.37
C SER A 193 -18.12 4.96 -22.12
N VAL A 194 -17.27 5.67 -21.37
CA VAL A 194 -16.03 5.15 -20.80
C VAL A 194 -16.13 5.30 -19.28
N SER A 195 -15.95 4.22 -18.52
CA SER A 195 -15.96 4.23 -17.07
C SER A 195 -14.76 3.47 -16.50
N ILE A 196 -14.36 3.84 -15.28
CA ILE A 196 -13.18 3.27 -14.62
C ILE A 196 -13.59 2.72 -13.26
N THR A 197 -13.08 1.54 -12.92
CA THR A 197 -13.31 0.90 -11.62
C THR A 197 -12.00 0.33 -11.09
N ARG A 198 -11.87 0.25 -9.77
CA ARG A 198 -10.80 -0.50 -9.12
C ARG A 198 -11.26 -1.94 -8.94
N ALA A 199 -10.58 -2.88 -9.59
CA ALA A 199 -10.85 -4.30 -9.48
C ALA A 199 -10.14 -4.93 -8.27
N VAL A 200 -8.91 -4.49 -7.99
CA VAL A 200 -8.10 -4.91 -6.84
C VAL A 200 -7.41 -3.69 -6.27
N SER A 201 -7.47 -3.51 -4.96
CA SER A 201 -6.72 -2.45 -4.28
C SER A 201 -5.26 -2.86 -4.14
N GLY A 202 -4.35 -1.91 -4.39
CA GLY A 202 -2.96 -2.12 -4.04
C GLY A 202 -2.74 -2.04 -2.53
N SER A 203 -1.69 -2.71 -2.05
CA SER A 203 -1.26 -2.74 -0.65
C SER A 203 0.20 -3.25 -0.56
N PRO A 204 0.98 -2.88 0.47
CA PRO A 204 0.56 -2.17 1.68
C PRO A 204 0.57 -0.65 1.56
N ILE A 205 1.24 -0.06 0.56
CA ILE A 205 1.42 1.40 0.49
C ILE A 205 0.07 2.07 0.21
N ASN A 206 -0.24 3.12 0.99
CA ASN A 206 -1.46 3.93 0.93
C ASN A 206 -2.76 3.14 1.10
N CYS A 207 -2.69 1.95 1.69
CA CYS A 207 -3.85 1.14 2.04
C CYS A 207 -3.93 0.99 3.56
N PRO A 208 -5.04 1.37 4.21
CA PRO A 208 -5.23 1.04 5.61
C PRO A 208 -5.18 -0.48 5.85
N ALA A 209 -4.70 -0.89 7.03
CA ALA A 209 -4.77 -2.29 7.46
C ALA A 209 -6.22 -2.70 7.74
N ASP A 210 -6.54 -3.96 7.46
CA ASP A 210 -7.77 -4.57 7.97
C ASP A 210 -7.70 -4.66 9.50
N GLU A 211 -8.82 -4.48 10.20
CA GLU A 211 -8.88 -4.62 11.67
C GLU A 211 -8.94 -6.09 12.09
N ILE A 212 -8.35 -6.41 13.24
CA ILE A 212 -8.56 -7.68 13.96
C ILE A 212 -9.28 -7.40 15.28
N GLU A 213 -10.18 -8.31 15.67
CA GLU A 213 -10.96 -8.18 16.90
C GLU A 213 -10.12 -8.30 18.18
N VAL A 214 -9.06 -9.11 18.13
CA VAL A 214 -8.22 -9.38 19.29
C VAL A 214 -6.80 -9.69 18.85
N SER A 215 -5.84 -9.31 19.71
CA SER A 215 -4.42 -9.42 19.45
C SER A 215 -3.91 -10.84 19.23
N THR A 216 -4.68 -11.88 19.54
CA THR A 216 -4.27 -13.29 19.40
C THR A 216 -4.75 -13.92 18.10
N VAL A 217 -5.51 -13.18 17.29
CA VAL A 217 -5.95 -13.61 15.96
C VAL A 217 -5.00 -13.05 14.92
N ALA A 218 -4.51 -13.91 14.02
CA ALA A 218 -3.64 -13.47 12.94
C ALA A 218 -4.42 -12.60 11.94
N PRO A 219 -3.85 -11.48 11.47
CA PRO A 219 -4.46 -10.67 10.43
C PRO A 219 -4.53 -11.43 9.09
N PHE A 220 -5.59 -11.17 8.32
CA PHE A 220 -5.88 -11.91 7.09
C PHE A 220 -4.92 -11.53 5.95
N ASN A 221 -4.38 -12.53 5.24
CA ASN A 221 -3.46 -12.35 4.11
C ASN A 221 -2.26 -11.43 4.40
N VAL A 222 -1.70 -11.54 5.60
CA VAL A 222 -0.48 -10.84 6.00
C VAL A 222 0.67 -11.83 6.02
N ASP A 223 1.70 -11.54 5.22
CA ASP A 223 2.93 -12.31 5.17
C ASP A 223 3.94 -11.76 6.17
N PHE A 224 4.46 -12.63 7.04
CA PHE A 224 5.41 -12.24 8.09
C PHE A 224 6.85 -12.57 7.71
N VAL A 225 7.71 -11.56 7.75
CA VAL A 225 9.12 -11.58 7.36
C VAL A 225 10.01 -10.99 8.46
N SER A 226 11.31 -11.31 8.44
CA SER A 226 12.29 -10.77 9.40
C SER A 226 12.81 -9.39 9.02
N GLU A 227 12.87 -9.10 7.72
CA GLU A 227 13.33 -7.83 7.15
C GLU A 227 12.51 -7.55 5.88
N PHE A 228 12.31 -6.27 5.56
CA PHE A 228 11.59 -5.88 4.36
C PHE A 228 12.15 -4.60 3.74
N ALA A 229 12.44 -4.67 2.44
CA ALA A 229 12.72 -3.49 1.62
C ALA A 229 11.37 -2.88 1.21
N LEU A 230 11.08 -1.69 1.73
CA LEU A 230 9.85 -0.96 1.45
C LEU A 230 9.84 -0.34 0.05
N GLY A 231 11.02 -0.13 -0.55
CA GLY A 231 11.19 0.60 -1.80
C GLY A 231 11.03 2.10 -1.57
N ASP A 232 10.53 2.81 -2.57
CA ASP A 232 10.43 4.27 -2.50
C ASP A 232 9.18 4.71 -1.72
N LEU A 233 9.38 5.58 -0.72
CA LEU A 233 8.30 6.28 -0.03
C LEU A 233 8.10 7.63 -0.69
N HIS A 234 7.01 7.75 -1.44
CA HIS A 234 6.60 8.98 -2.09
C HIS A 234 6.12 9.99 -1.04
N PRO A 235 5.95 11.26 -1.43
CA PRO A 235 5.36 12.25 -0.54
C PRO A 235 3.97 11.85 -0.08
N LEU A 236 3.74 11.97 1.23
CA LEU A 236 2.51 11.61 1.93
C LEU A 236 2.17 10.12 1.95
N ASP A 237 3.12 9.26 1.58
CA ASP A 237 2.91 7.83 1.67
C ASP A 237 2.80 7.34 3.10
N PHE A 238 1.93 6.35 3.29
CA PHE A 238 1.87 5.60 4.54
C PHE A 238 1.81 4.09 4.30
N ILE A 239 2.32 3.32 5.25
CA ILE A 239 2.39 1.87 5.19
C ILE A 239 1.94 1.30 6.54
N PRO A 240 0.88 0.49 6.61
CA PRO A 240 0.59 -0.31 7.79
C PRO A 240 1.59 -1.45 7.92
N ILE A 241 2.08 -1.66 9.14
CA ILE A 241 3.07 -2.67 9.47
C ILE A 241 2.53 -3.47 10.63
N TRP A 242 2.26 -4.74 10.36
CA TRP A 242 1.94 -5.69 11.41
C TRP A 242 3.22 -6.12 12.12
N VAL A 243 3.13 -6.34 13.42
CA VAL A 243 4.16 -6.94 14.24
C VAL A 243 3.57 -8.20 14.83
N LYS A 244 4.20 -9.33 14.59
CA LYS A 244 3.89 -10.60 15.24
C LYS A 244 4.95 -10.86 16.28
N ARG A 245 4.57 -11.00 17.54
CA ARG A 245 5.43 -11.44 18.63
C ARG A 245 5.06 -12.85 19.04
N ILE A 246 6.06 -13.71 19.22
CA ILE A 246 5.91 -15.09 19.67
C ILE A 246 6.78 -15.26 20.92
N ALA A 247 6.14 -15.53 22.05
CA ALA A 247 6.77 -16.01 23.27
C ALA A 247 6.51 -17.52 23.40
N PRO A 248 7.52 -18.39 23.20
CA PRO A 248 7.38 -19.82 23.39
C PRO A 248 6.93 -20.23 24.79
N VAL A 249 6.45 -21.48 24.91
CA VAL A 249 6.19 -22.09 26.22
C VAL A 249 7.49 -22.15 27.02
N GLY A 250 7.45 -21.66 28.25
CA GLY A 250 8.60 -21.65 29.16
C GLY A 250 9.51 -20.44 29.03
N THR A 251 9.17 -19.45 28.20
CA THR A 251 9.86 -18.15 28.21
C THR A 251 9.72 -17.49 29.58
N ASN A 252 10.71 -16.69 29.98
CA ASN A 252 10.60 -15.91 31.22
C ASN A 252 9.52 -14.83 31.11
N ALA A 253 8.89 -14.49 32.23
CA ALA A 253 8.11 -13.26 32.31
C ALA A 253 9.04 -12.07 32.06
N THR A 254 8.62 -11.15 31.21
CA THR A 254 9.42 -10.00 30.77
C THR A 254 8.63 -8.73 31.01
N GLU A 255 9.22 -7.83 31.80
CA GLU A 255 8.75 -6.47 32.01
C GLU A 255 9.42 -5.51 31.01
N ASN A 256 8.73 -4.43 30.65
CA ASN A 256 9.19 -3.43 29.69
C ASN A 256 9.53 -4.05 28.32
N ASP A 257 8.55 -4.76 27.76
CA ASP A 257 8.64 -5.41 26.45
C ASP A 257 8.68 -4.34 25.32
N GLY A 258 9.91 -3.84 25.10
CA GLY A 258 10.20 -2.69 24.25
C GLY A 258 10.81 -3.03 22.89
N PHE A 259 10.60 -2.15 21.92
CA PHE A 259 10.96 -2.30 20.52
C PHE A 259 11.69 -1.09 19.98
N ASN A 260 12.58 -1.35 19.03
CA ASN A 260 13.29 -0.36 18.25
C ASN A 260 12.91 -0.45 16.78
N PHE A 261 12.46 0.66 16.24
CA PHE A 261 12.21 0.83 14.81
C PHE A 261 13.27 1.77 14.24
N ARG A 262 13.89 1.39 13.12
CA ARG A 262 14.80 2.24 12.37
C ARG A 262 14.50 2.13 10.89
N LEU A 263 14.27 3.26 10.25
CA LEU A 263 14.16 3.36 8.81
C LEU A 263 15.48 3.88 8.24
N TYR A 264 15.97 3.21 7.21
CA TYR A 264 17.09 3.65 6.38
C TYR A 264 16.56 3.95 4.98
N GLY A 265 17.22 4.84 4.25
CA GLY A 265 16.87 5.18 2.87
C GLY A 265 17.85 6.21 2.31
N SER A 266 17.71 6.50 1.02
CA SER A 266 18.49 7.49 0.29
C SER A 266 17.65 8.73 -0.01
N GLN A 267 18.31 9.89 -0.06
CA GLN A 267 17.70 11.15 -0.51
C GLN A 267 17.87 11.36 -2.02
N ILE A 268 18.54 10.42 -2.71
CA ILE A 268 18.84 10.47 -4.14
C ILE A 268 18.48 9.09 -4.72
N ALA A 269 17.81 9.08 -5.87
CA ALA A 269 17.46 7.88 -6.62
C ALA A 269 18.68 7.16 -7.22
#